data_AF-A0A2W4QP00-F1
#
_entry.id   AF-A0A2W4QP00-F1
#
_cell.length_a   1.000
_cell.length_b   1.000
_cell.length_c   1.000
_cell.angle_alpha   90.00
_cell.angle_beta   90.00
_cell.angle_gamma   90.00
#
_symmetry.space_group_name_H-M   'P 1'
#
loop_
_entity.id
_entity.type
_entity.pdbx_description
1 polymer ?
#
loop_
_entity_poly.entity_id
_entity_poly.type
_entity_poly.pdbx_seq_one_letter_code
_entity_poly.pdbx_strand_id
1 'polypeptide(L)'
;RIADISIWFFVPIYFALVGLRLDLAHQLDIQLTLLFIIASSAIKVTSCTVAARASGIDWSRSFDYGIAMNTRGGPGIVLASVTHAAGIIDDRMFTALVLASIITSLATGCWLRLRLVRDPSAFGLASARSPAAGPRPALIPAENRPESVT
;
A
#
# COMPACT_ATOMS: atom_id res chain seq x y z
N ARG A 1 -9.80 15.59 -16.81
CA ARG A 1 -11.00 16.47 -16.69
C ARG A 1 -12.10 15.83 -15.85
N ILE A 2 -12.68 14.69 -16.23
CA ILE A 2 -13.73 14.02 -15.39
C ILE A 2 -13.13 13.47 -14.09
N ALA A 3 -11.97 12.81 -14.17
CA ALA A 3 -11.27 12.27 -12.99
C ALA A 3 -10.93 13.33 -11.94
N ASP A 4 -10.59 14.54 -12.38
CA ASP A 4 -10.26 15.66 -11.49
C ASP A 4 -11.50 16.03 -10.66
N ILE A 5 -12.65 16.21 -11.31
CA ILE A 5 -13.90 16.51 -10.62
C ILE A 5 -14.26 15.40 -9.62
N SER A 6 -14.09 14.13 -10.01
CA SER A 6 -14.33 12.98 -9.12
C SER A 6 -13.44 13.01 -7.87
N ILE A 7 -12.13 13.21 -8.03
CA ILE A 7 -11.17 13.15 -6.91
C ILE A 7 -11.31 14.36 -5.98
N TRP A 8 -11.55 15.56 -6.53
CA TRP A 8 -11.57 16.78 -5.72
C TRP A 8 -12.93 17.05 -5.07
N PHE A 9 -14.04 16.58 -5.67
CA PHE A 9 -15.38 16.84 -5.16
C PHE A 9 -16.05 15.60 -4.57
N PHE A 10 -16.16 14.53 -5.36
CA PHE A 10 -16.96 13.36 -4.97
C PHE A 10 -16.27 12.47 -3.93
N VAL A 11 -14.96 12.28 -4.03
CA VAL A 11 -14.21 11.44 -3.08
C VAL A 11 -14.32 11.99 -1.64
N PRO A 12 -14.03 13.27 -1.35
CA PRO A 12 -14.20 13.82 0.00
C PRO A 12 -15.63 13.69 0.53
N ILE A 13 -16.64 13.98 -0.30
CA ILE A 13 -18.05 13.87 0.08
C ILE A 13 -18.41 12.41 0.40
N TYR A 14 -17.96 11.46 -0.41
CA TYR A 14 -18.18 10.03 -0.17
C TYR A 14 -17.61 9.60 1.19
N PHE A 15 -16.36 9.97 1.49
CA PHE A 15 -15.74 9.64 2.77
C PHE A 15 -16.44 10.32 3.96
N ALA A 16 -16.92 11.56 3.79
CA ALA A 16 -17.72 12.23 4.82
C ALA A 16 -19.05 11.52 5.09
N LEU A 17 -19.76 11.09 4.04
CA LEU A 17 -21.03 10.36 4.16
C LEU A 17 -20.85 8.99 4.79
N VAL A 18 -19.81 8.24 4.41
CA VAL A 18 -19.48 6.96 5.04
C VAL A 18 -19.12 7.16 6.50
N GLY A 19 -18.30 8.17 6.81
CA GLY A 19 -17.94 8.51 8.19
C GLY A 19 -19.16 8.85 9.05
N LEU A 20 -20.14 9.58 8.50
CA LEU A 20 -21.38 9.90 9.20
C LEU A 20 -22.27 8.67 9.45
N ARG A 21 -22.22 7.66 8.56
CA ARG A 21 -22.96 6.40 8.72
C ARG A 21 -22.29 5.41 9.69
N LEU A 22 -21.01 5.63 10.00
CA LEU A 22 -20.25 4.72 10.85
C LEU A 22 -20.63 4.91 12.33
N ASP A 23 -21.40 3.98 12.89
CA ASP A 23 -21.79 4.01 14.31
C ASP A 23 -20.82 3.18 15.17
N LEU A 24 -19.80 3.85 15.71
CA LEU A 24 -18.83 3.23 16.61
C LEU A 24 -19.36 3.04 18.03
N ALA A 25 -20.45 3.71 18.42
CA ALA A 25 -20.97 3.66 19.78
C ALA A 25 -21.82 2.41 20.01
N HIS A 26 -22.63 2.01 19.02
CA HIS A 26 -23.55 0.89 19.16
C HIS A 26 -23.17 -0.34 18.33
N GLN A 27 -22.50 -0.17 17.20
CA GLN A 27 -22.25 -1.25 16.23
C GLN A 27 -20.81 -1.77 16.25
N LEU A 28 -19.93 -1.15 17.03
CA LEU A 28 -18.54 -1.59 17.17
C LEU A 28 -18.47 -2.85 18.04
N ASP A 29 -18.35 -3.99 17.37
CA ASP A 29 -17.94 -5.24 17.98
C ASP A 29 -16.40 -5.38 17.89
N ILE A 30 -15.70 -5.13 19.00
CA ILE A 30 -14.23 -5.21 19.07
C ILE A 30 -13.76 -6.62 18.71
N GLN A 31 -14.45 -7.65 19.19
CA GLN A 31 -14.02 -9.05 19.02
C GLN A 31 -14.13 -9.45 17.55
N LEU A 32 -15.28 -9.19 16.92
CA LEU A 32 -15.49 -9.43 15.49
C LEU A 32 -14.47 -8.66 14.65
N THR A 33 -14.27 -7.37 14.94
CA THR A 33 -13.38 -6.50 14.16
C THR A 33 -11.93 -6.98 14.24
N LEU A 34 -11.42 -7.26 15.45
CA LEU A 34 -10.05 -7.73 15.63
C LEU A 34 -9.84 -9.12 15.02
N LEU A 35 -10.77 -10.05 15.25
CA LEU A 35 -10.70 -11.39 14.68
C LEU A 35 -10.67 -11.32 13.15
N PHE A 36 -11.57 -10.53 12.57
CA PHE A 36 -11.62 -10.33 11.13
C PHE A 36 -10.31 -9.75 10.58
N ILE A 37 -9.80 -8.67 11.20
CA ILE A 37 -8.54 -8.03 10.77
C ILE A 37 -7.38 -9.01 10.85
N ILE A 38 -7.20 -9.71 11.98
CA ILE A 38 -6.06 -10.61 12.20
C ILE A 38 -6.16 -11.81 11.26
N ALA A 39 -7.29 -12.50 11.22
CA ALA A 39 -7.45 -13.71 10.40
C ALA A 39 -7.27 -13.40 8.91
N SER A 40 -7.96 -12.37 8.42
CA SER A 40 -7.88 -12.02 7.00
C SER A 40 -6.51 -11.45 6.61
N SER A 41 -5.86 -10.68 7.49
CA SER A 41 -4.51 -10.17 7.24
C SER A 41 -3.48 -11.30 7.26
N ALA A 42 -3.57 -12.23 8.20
CA ALA A 42 -2.67 -13.38 8.26
C ALA A 42 -2.74 -14.18 6.95
N ILE A 43 -3.95 -14.49 6.47
CA ILE A 43 -4.15 -15.19 5.20
C ILE A 43 -3.55 -14.39 4.04
N LYS A 44 -3.85 -13.09 3.95
CA LYS A 44 -3.41 -12.27 2.81
C LYS A 44 -1.90 -12.08 2.78
N VAL A 45 -1.30 -11.71 3.91
CA VAL A 45 0.14 -11.50 4.05
C VAL A 45 0.89 -12.80 3.78
N THR A 46 0.49 -13.92 4.38
CA THR A 46 1.18 -15.20 4.20
C THR A 46 1.12 -15.66 2.74
N SER A 47 -0.06 -15.62 2.12
CA SER A 47 -0.24 -16.03 0.72
C SER A 47 0.63 -15.21 -0.23
N CYS A 48 0.63 -13.88 -0.09
CA CYS A 48 1.43 -13.00 -0.94
C CYS A 48 2.94 -13.12 -0.65
N THR A 49 3.33 -13.33 0.60
CA THR A 49 4.74 -13.55 0.98
C THR A 49 5.28 -14.85 0.38
N VAL A 50 4.50 -15.93 0.46
CA VAL A 50 4.87 -17.23 -0.12
C VAL A 50 4.97 -17.12 -1.65
N ALA A 51 4.02 -16.45 -2.30
CA ALA A 51 4.07 -16.22 -3.75
C ALA A 51 5.29 -15.38 -4.17
N ALA A 52 5.59 -14.31 -3.44
CA ALA A 52 6.78 -13.49 -3.68
C ALA A 52 8.07 -14.30 -3.49
N ARG A 53 8.12 -15.15 -2.47
CA ARG A 53 9.27 -16.01 -2.21
C ARG A 53 9.46 -17.04 -3.32
N ALA A 54 8.38 -17.66 -3.78
CA ALA A 54 8.40 -18.59 -4.92
C ALA A 54 8.88 -17.93 -6.21
N SER A 55 8.76 -16.60 -6.32
CA SER A 55 9.25 -15.80 -7.45
C SER A 55 10.73 -15.42 -7.33
N GLY A 56 11.46 -15.94 -6.33
CA GLY A 56 12.90 -15.72 -6.14
C GLY A 56 13.27 -14.48 -5.31
N ILE A 57 12.30 -13.78 -4.72
CA ILE A 57 12.55 -12.61 -3.86
C ILE A 57 13.09 -13.05 -2.50
N ASP A 58 14.02 -12.28 -1.91
CA ASP A 58 14.55 -12.51 -0.56
C ASP A 58 13.45 -12.48 0.51
N TRP A 59 13.67 -13.15 1.65
CA TRP A 59 12.64 -13.29 2.68
C TRP A 59 12.16 -11.95 3.26
N SER A 60 13.09 -11.02 3.56
CA SER A 60 12.72 -9.70 4.09
C SER A 60 11.87 -8.90 3.11
N ARG A 61 12.25 -8.88 1.82
CA ARG A 61 11.53 -8.17 0.77
C ARG A 61 10.19 -8.84 0.43
N SER A 62 10.13 -10.17 0.49
CA SER A 62 8.89 -10.93 0.29
C SER A 62 7.87 -10.62 1.38
N PHE A 63 8.32 -10.47 2.63
CA PHE A 63 7.45 -10.10 3.75
C PHE A 63 6.95 -8.65 3.64
N ASP A 64 7.84 -7.71 3.30
CA ASP A 64 7.45 -6.31 3.09
C ASP A 64 6.44 -6.20 1.92
N TYR A 65 6.58 -7.02 0.87
CA TYR A 65 5.60 -7.15 -0.21
C TYR A 65 4.27 -7.74 0.27
N GLY A 66 4.30 -8.78 1.11
CA GLY A 66 3.09 -9.35 1.72
C GLY A 66 2.32 -8.34 2.55
N ILE A 67 3.00 -7.52 3.35
CA ILE A 67 2.39 -6.42 4.12
C ILE A 67 1.82 -5.36 3.18
N ALA A 68 2.58 -4.97 2.14
CA ALA A 68 2.12 -4.01 1.13
C ALA A 68 0.79 -4.47 0.49
N MET A 69 0.68 -5.75 0.16
CA MET A 69 -0.52 -6.35 -0.45
C MET A 69 -1.71 -6.53 0.50
N ASN A 70 -1.50 -6.46 1.82
CA ASN A 70 -2.60 -6.48 2.78
C ASN A 70 -3.34 -5.13 2.87
N THR A 71 -2.74 -4.05 2.36
CA THR A 71 -3.33 -2.71 2.37
C THR A 71 -4.73 -2.73 1.79
N ARG A 72 -5.72 -2.45 2.64
CA ARG A 72 -7.06 -2.06 2.21
C ARG A 72 -7.14 -0.54 2.18
N GLY A 73 -8.23 0.00 1.64
CA GLY A 73 -8.39 1.44 1.50
C GLY A 73 -9.77 1.79 0.98
N GLY A 74 -9.86 2.89 0.22
CA GLY A 74 -11.10 3.36 -0.38
C GLY A 74 -11.94 2.26 -1.06
N PRO A 75 -11.35 1.38 -1.92
CA PRO A 75 -12.11 0.30 -2.54
C PRO A 75 -12.74 -0.69 -1.54
N GLY A 76 -12.10 -0.95 -0.40
CA GLY A 76 -12.65 -1.81 0.66
C GLY A 76 -13.84 -1.17 1.37
N ILE A 77 -13.81 0.14 1.55
CA ILE A 77 -14.90 0.93 2.13
C ILE A 77 -16.09 1.01 1.16
N VAL A 78 -15.81 1.16 -0.14
CA VAL A 78 -16.82 1.09 -1.20
C VAL A 78 -17.50 -0.26 -1.20
N LEU A 79 -16.71 -1.35 -1.16
CA LEU A 79 -17.25 -2.70 -1.06
C LEU A 79 -18.18 -2.84 0.15
N ALA A 80 -17.74 -2.43 1.34
CA ALA A 80 -18.55 -2.49 2.56
C ALA A 80 -19.86 -1.71 2.42
N SER A 81 -19.81 -0.51 1.84
CA SER A 81 -20.98 0.34 1.63
C SER A 81 -21.98 -0.31 0.67
N VAL A 82 -21.49 -0.92 -0.42
CA VAL A 82 -22.34 -1.57 -1.42
C VAL A 82 -22.94 -2.85 -0.86
N THR A 83 -22.18 -3.68 -0.14
CA THR A 83 -22.71 -4.93 0.44
C THR A 83 -23.70 -4.66 1.57
N HIS A 84 -23.48 -3.60 2.36
CA HIS A 84 -24.43 -3.17 3.40
C HIS A 84 -25.73 -2.66 2.78
N ALA A 85 -25.64 -1.80 1.77
CA ALA A 85 -26.82 -1.30 1.05
C ALA A 85 -27.60 -2.42 0.34
N ALA A 86 -26.92 -3.49 -0.08
CA ALA A 86 -27.54 -4.68 -0.66
C ALA A 86 -28.15 -5.64 0.40
N GLY A 87 -28.01 -5.36 1.70
CA GLY A 87 -28.50 -6.21 2.78
C GLY A 87 -27.71 -7.51 2.97
N ILE A 88 -26.50 -7.61 2.38
CA ILE A 88 -25.65 -8.81 2.47
C ILE A 88 -24.92 -8.86 3.82
N ILE A 89 -24.61 -7.70 4.39
CA ILE A 89 -23.94 -7.55 5.68
C ILE A 89 -24.74 -6.65 6.60
N ASP A 90 -24.63 -6.88 7.90
CA ASP A 90 -25.25 -6.06 8.94
C ASP A 90 -24.38 -4.84 9.32
N ASP A 91 -24.90 -3.99 10.22
CA ASP A 91 -24.21 -2.77 10.67
C ASP A 91 -22.89 -3.06 11.40
N ARG A 92 -22.81 -4.20 12.10
CA ARG A 92 -21.60 -4.65 12.81
C ARG A 92 -20.49 -4.99 11.83
N MET A 93 -20.81 -5.80 10.82
CA MET A 93 -19.86 -6.17 9.77
C MET A 93 -19.50 -4.97 8.89
N PHE A 94 -20.44 -4.07 8.59
CA PHE A 94 -20.14 -2.79 7.91
C PHE A 94 -19.07 -2.01 8.68
N THR A 95 -19.28 -1.81 9.98
CA THR A 95 -18.34 -1.11 10.87
C THR A 95 -16.98 -1.80 10.89
N ALA A 96 -16.96 -3.13 11.02
CA ALA A 96 -15.74 -3.92 11.02
C ALA A 96 -14.96 -3.82 9.69
N LEU A 97 -15.63 -3.84 8.53
CA LEU A 97 -14.99 -3.73 7.22
C LEU A 97 -14.43 -2.33 6.94
N VAL A 98 -15.13 -1.28 7.37
CA VAL A 98 -14.64 0.10 7.27
C VAL A 98 -13.41 0.29 8.16
N LEU A 99 -13.47 -0.16 9.42
CA LEU A 99 -12.33 -0.12 10.34
C LEU A 99 -11.15 -0.95 9.83
N ALA A 100 -11.41 -2.16 9.32
CA ALA A 100 -10.36 -2.99 8.73
C ALA A 100 -9.69 -2.28 7.55
N SER A 101 -10.44 -1.53 6.75
CA SER A 101 -9.89 -0.77 5.63
C SER A 101 -8.97 0.36 6.08
N ILE A 102 -9.37 1.12 7.10
CA ILE A 102 -8.59 2.23 7.64
C ILE A 102 -7.36 1.73 8.40
N ILE A 103 -7.54 0.77 9.32
CA ILE A 103 -6.49 0.28 10.22
C ILE A 103 -5.39 -0.41 9.42
N THR A 104 -5.73 -1.31 8.49
CA THR A 104 -4.71 -1.99 7.68
C THR A 104 -3.98 -1.03 6.75
N SER A 105 -4.67 -0.02 6.19
CA SER A 105 -4.03 1.03 5.39
C SER A 105 -2.97 1.79 6.20
N LEU A 106 -3.33 2.22 7.40
CA LEU A 106 -2.42 2.96 8.29
C LEU A 106 -1.28 2.08 8.77
N ALA A 107 -1.57 0.83 9.17
CA ALA A 107 -0.57 -0.11 9.64
C ALA A 107 0.48 -0.41 8.56
N THR A 108 0.05 -0.70 7.33
CA THR A 108 0.96 -0.94 6.22
C THR A 108 1.76 0.32 5.85
N GLY A 109 1.11 1.49 5.77
CA GLY A 109 1.81 2.75 5.51
C GLY A 109 2.87 3.06 6.57
N CYS A 110 2.55 2.85 7.85
CA CYS A 110 3.48 3.00 8.96
C CYS A 110 4.65 2.01 8.86
N TRP A 111 4.36 0.72 8.66
CA TRP A 111 5.39 -0.31 8.51
C TRP A 111 6.36 0.00 7.37
N LEU A 112 5.82 0.30 6.19
CA LEU A 112 6.61 0.60 5.00
C LEU A 112 7.44 1.86 5.18
N ARG A 113 6.88 2.90 5.81
CA ARG A 113 7.63 4.12 6.16
C ARG A 113 8.77 3.82 7.13
N LEU A 114 8.55 3.01 8.15
CA LEU A 114 9.58 2.61 9.10
C LEU A 114 10.68 1.79 8.43
N ARG A 115 10.31 0.85 7.55
CA ARG A 115 11.26 0.09 6.73
C ARG A 115 12.09 0.99 5.83
N LEU A 116 11.46 1.96 5.18
CA LEU A 116 12.13 2.90 4.30
C LEU A 116 13.14 3.79 5.05
N VAL A 117 12.81 4.23 6.26
CA VAL A 117 13.72 5.04 7.10
C VAL A 117 14.89 4.20 7.62
N ARG A 118 14.64 2.93 7.96
CA ARG A 118 15.69 2.02 8.49
C ARG A 118 16.62 1.49 7.40
N ASP A 119 16.08 1.17 6.23
CA ASP A 119 16.83 0.64 5.10
C ASP A 119 16.31 1.24 3.77
N PRO A 120 16.86 2.38 3.35
CA PRO A 120 16.51 3.01 2.07
C PRO A 120 16.86 2.17 0.84
N SER A 121 17.78 1.20 0.99
CA SER A 121 18.20 0.30 -0.08
C SER A 121 17.23 -0.86 -0.30
N ALA A 122 16.39 -1.17 0.70
CA ALA A 122 15.39 -2.23 0.64
C ALA A 122 14.43 -2.10 -0.55
N PHE A 123 14.16 -0.86 -0.99
CA PHE A 123 13.25 -0.54 -2.11
C PHE A 123 13.97 -0.01 -3.37
N GLY A 124 15.30 -0.17 -3.46
CA GLY A 124 16.08 0.32 -4.62
C GLY A 124 16.16 1.85 -4.76
N LEU A 125 15.63 2.60 -3.78
CA LEU A 125 15.55 4.06 -3.81
C LEU A 125 16.91 4.75 -3.61
N ALA A 126 17.92 4.02 -3.12
CA ALA A 126 19.30 4.48 -3.07
C ALA A 126 19.89 4.76 -4.47
N SER A 127 19.46 4.01 -5.50
CA SER A 127 19.92 4.23 -6.89
C SER A 127 19.29 5.47 -7.53
N ALA A 128 18.08 5.86 -7.13
CA ALA A 128 17.35 6.99 -7.70
C ALA A 128 17.83 8.36 -7.16
N ARG A 129 18.54 8.36 -6.02
CA ARG A 129 19.08 9.59 -5.40
C ARG A 129 20.47 9.98 -5.91
N SER A 130 21.11 9.23 -6.80
CA SER A 130 22.40 9.64 -7.37
C SER A 130 22.17 10.71 -8.44
N PRO A 131 22.47 12.00 -8.19
CA PRO A 131 22.31 13.07 -9.18
C PRO A 131 23.45 13.07 -10.21
N ALA A 132 24.29 12.02 -10.24
CA ALA A 132 25.56 11.99 -10.96
C ALA A 132 25.63 10.92 -12.06
N ALA A 133 24.51 10.34 -12.49
CA ALA A 133 24.46 9.58 -13.73
C ALA A 133 24.10 10.51 -14.90
N GLY A 134 24.96 11.49 -15.17
CA GLY A 134 25.02 12.08 -16.51
C GLY A 134 25.33 10.98 -17.54
N PRO A 135 25.05 11.18 -18.83
CA PRO A 135 25.40 10.21 -19.87
C PRO A 135 26.88 9.81 -19.69
N ARG A 136 27.16 8.51 -19.51
CA ARG A 136 28.55 8.04 -19.48
C ARG A 136 29.24 8.63 -20.71
N PRO A 137 30.35 9.39 -20.57
CA PRO A 137 31.10 9.81 -21.73
C PRO A 137 31.41 8.55 -22.53
N ALA A 138 31.06 8.56 -23.81
CA ALA A 138 31.44 7.47 -24.70
C ALA A 138 32.95 7.28 -24.53
N LEU A 139 33.36 6.08 -24.11
CA LEU A 139 34.77 5.72 -24.05
C LEU A 139 35.31 5.91 -25.46
N ILE A 140 36.05 7.00 -25.70
CA ILE A 140 36.77 7.19 -26.94
C ILE A 140 37.72 6.00 -27.04
N PRO A 141 37.62 5.17 -28.11
CA PRO A 141 38.54 4.06 -28.31
C PRO A 141 39.99 4.56 -28.20
N ALA A 142 40.86 3.75 -27.60
CA ALA A 142 42.24 4.14 -27.29
C ALA A 142 43.04 4.69 -28.50
N GLU A 143 42.57 4.39 -29.71
CA GLU A 143 43.08 4.86 -31.01
C GLU A 143 42.93 6.37 -31.25
N ASN A 144 41.99 7.06 -30.58
CA ASN A 144 41.69 8.48 -30.80
C ASN A 144 42.16 9.42 -29.67
N ARG A 145 43.13 8.99 -28.85
CA ARG A 145 43.71 9.87 -27.82
C ARG A 145 44.77 10.75 -28.49
N PRO A 146 44.67 12.10 -28.44
CA PRO A 146 45.68 12.96 -29.06
C PRO A 146 47.03 12.72 -28.37
N GLU A 147 48.04 12.36 -29.15
CA GLU A 147 49.40 12.23 -28.65
C GLU A 147 49.84 13.58 -28.10
N SER A 148 50.35 13.56 -26.86
CA SER A 148 50.83 14.73 -26.16
C SER A 148 51.97 15.37 -26.96
N VAL A 149 51.69 16.52 -27.57
CA VAL A 149 52.73 17.39 -28.12
C VAL A 149 53.54 17.91 -26.93
N THR A 150 54.83 17.55 -26.94
CA THR A 150 55.90 18.00 -26.04
C THR A 150 55.97 19.51 -25.90
#